data_AF-A0A836C1E0-F1
#
_entry.id   AF-A0A836C1E0-F1
#
_cell.length_a   1.000
_cell.length_b   1.000
_cell.length_c   1.000
_cell.angle_alpha   90.00
_cell.angle_beta   90.00
_cell.angle_gamma   90.00
#
_symmetry.space_group_name_H-M   'P 1'
#
loop_
_entity.id
_entity.type
_entity.pdbx_description
1 polymer ?
#
loop_
_entity_poly.entity_id
_entity_poly.type
_entity_poly.pdbx_seq_one_letter_code
_entity_poly.pdbx_strand_id
1 'polypeptide(L)'
;MVEAGFHLAGDGRASKGDAKYVPPKDWNGMYLDQWIFEYTTPGKANKFTLHCSLQNKSKRMYIHASEDSNPTNVCVLGLQLDNYVPNPALLKAGWTAAAGDAGDAAGNGGSFAVVHCLKMKSLFTEYVITPLLANAEEQQVAPAGDEGAGGALAGMGAAAREGWAAWLSSRQGTVAMAAGAAAVAVGVVLVLRYRAKRLR
;
A
#
# COMPACT_ATOMS: atom_id res chain seq x y z
N MET A 1 -4.40 2.33 0.59
CA MET A 1 -4.85 3.69 0.95
C MET A 1 -5.65 3.70 2.24
N VAL A 2 -6.87 3.14 2.29
CA VAL A 2 -7.75 3.24 3.49
C VAL A 2 -7.13 2.67 4.76
N GLU A 3 -6.50 1.48 4.69
CA GLU A 3 -5.76 0.91 5.83
C GLU A 3 -4.61 1.79 6.30
N ALA A 4 -4.12 2.70 5.45
CA ALA A 4 -3.05 3.66 5.73
C ALA A 4 -3.52 5.01 6.28
N GLY A 5 -4.80 5.12 6.66
CA GLY A 5 -5.37 6.34 7.24
C GLY A 5 -5.85 7.37 6.22
N PHE A 6 -5.84 7.03 4.92
CA PHE A 6 -6.47 7.84 3.88
C PHE A 6 -7.99 7.65 3.88
N HIS A 7 -8.73 8.73 3.66
CA HIS A 7 -10.18 8.75 3.56
C HIS A 7 -10.58 9.18 2.15
N LEU A 8 -11.55 8.52 1.54
CA LEU A 8 -12.02 8.89 0.20
C LEU A 8 -12.65 10.30 0.22
N ALA A 9 -12.20 11.19 -0.65
CA ALA A 9 -12.74 12.53 -0.76
C ALA A 9 -14.10 12.52 -1.49
N GLY A 10 -15.03 13.38 -1.06
CA GLY A 10 -16.29 13.64 -1.78
C GLY A 10 -17.50 12.78 -1.39
N ASP A 11 -17.33 11.71 -0.60
CA ASP A 11 -18.45 10.79 -0.35
C ASP A 11 -19.43 11.25 0.74
N GLY A 12 -19.09 12.29 1.53
CA GLY A 12 -19.92 12.80 2.65
C GLY A 12 -20.25 11.78 3.75
N ARG A 13 -19.89 10.51 3.54
CA ARG A 13 -20.08 9.40 4.46
C ARG A 13 -19.00 9.50 5.52
N ALA A 14 -19.41 9.88 6.73
CA ALA A 14 -18.66 9.54 7.93
C ALA A 14 -18.63 8.01 8.03
N SER A 15 -17.61 7.38 7.45
CA SER A 15 -17.59 5.94 7.20
C SER A 15 -17.37 5.18 8.51
N LYS A 16 -18.47 4.77 9.17
CA LYS A 16 -18.43 3.78 10.25
C LYS A 16 -18.42 2.37 9.66
N GLY A 17 -17.61 1.48 10.24
CA GLY A 17 -17.53 0.07 9.85
C GLY A 17 -16.92 -0.17 8.47
N ASP A 18 -17.42 -1.18 7.76
CA ASP A 18 -16.87 -1.63 6.47
C ASP A 18 -17.19 -0.70 5.30
N ALA A 19 -18.09 0.27 5.50
CA ALA A 19 -18.45 1.26 4.49
C ALA A 19 -17.25 2.08 3.98
N LYS A 20 -16.16 2.17 4.77
CA LYS A 20 -14.92 2.84 4.37
C LYS A 20 -14.14 2.13 3.25
N TYR A 21 -14.42 0.85 3.01
CA TYR A 21 -13.78 0.06 1.96
C TYR A 21 -14.60 0.02 0.67
N VAL A 22 -15.81 0.57 0.67
CA VAL A 22 -16.68 0.58 -0.50
C VAL A 22 -16.22 1.69 -1.45
N PRO A 23 -15.91 1.38 -2.72
CA PRO A 23 -15.52 2.40 -3.68
C PRO A 23 -16.70 3.33 -4.03
N PRO A 24 -16.45 4.53 -4.58
CA PRO A 24 -17.51 5.46 -4.96
C PRO A 24 -18.44 4.87 -6.04
N LYS A 25 -19.71 5.29 -6.08
CA LYS A 25 -20.78 4.65 -6.88
C LYS A 25 -20.43 4.46 -8.36
N ASP A 26 -19.65 5.36 -8.94
CA ASP A 26 -19.30 5.37 -10.37
C ASP A 26 -17.79 5.13 -10.62
N TRP A 27 -17.10 4.51 -9.67
CA TRP A 27 -15.65 4.29 -9.72
C TRP A 27 -15.17 3.56 -10.99
N ASN A 28 -16.00 2.65 -11.54
CA ASN A 28 -15.67 1.80 -12.68
C ASN A 28 -16.29 2.27 -14.01
N GLY A 29 -16.91 3.46 -14.03
CA GLY A 29 -17.73 3.91 -15.17
C GLY A 29 -17.16 5.06 -16.00
N MET A 30 -16.19 5.82 -15.48
CA MET A 30 -15.75 7.06 -16.14
C MET A 30 -14.77 6.84 -17.29
N TYR A 31 -13.85 5.88 -17.15
CA TYR A 31 -12.81 5.61 -18.15
C TYR A 31 -12.63 4.10 -18.28
N LEU A 32 -12.56 3.59 -19.52
CA LEU A 32 -12.57 2.14 -19.80
C LEU A 32 -11.44 1.34 -19.13
N ASP A 33 -10.29 1.97 -18.91
CA ASP A 33 -9.08 1.33 -18.36
C ASP A 33 -8.39 2.22 -17.30
N GLN A 34 -9.10 3.18 -16.72
CA GLN A 34 -8.54 4.10 -15.73
C GLN A 34 -9.48 4.26 -14.55
N TRP A 35 -8.89 4.26 -13.36
CA TRP A 35 -9.58 4.46 -12.08
C TRP A 35 -8.86 5.55 -11.31
N ILE A 36 -9.60 6.60 -10.95
CA ILE A 36 -9.06 7.75 -10.23
C ILE A 36 -9.81 7.85 -8.91
N PHE A 37 -9.06 7.89 -7.83
CA PHE A 37 -9.58 8.04 -6.47
C PHE A 37 -8.93 9.25 -5.83
N GLU A 38 -9.75 10.13 -5.26
CA GLU A 38 -9.26 11.22 -4.42
C GLU A 38 -9.36 10.83 -2.95
N TYR A 39 -8.35 11.21 -2.18
CA TYR A 39 -8.26 10.96 -0.76
C TYR A 39 -7.89 12.22 0.01
N THR A 40 -8.25 12.25 1.29
CA THR A 40 -7.72 13.16 2.30
C THR A 40 -7.11 12.34 3.43
N THR A 41 -6.21 12.93 4.21
CA THR A 41 -5.63 12.28 5.38
C THR A 41 -5.65 13.25 6.55
N PRO A 42 -6.11 12.85 7.76
CA PRO A 42 -6.09 13.72 8.93
C PRO A 42 -4.70 14.29 9.20
N GLY A 43 -4.62 15.62 9.38
CA GLY A 43 -3.36 16.33 9.65
C GLY A 43 -2.53 16.66 8.41
N LYS A 44 -2.96 16.28 7.20
CA LYS A 44 -2.31 16.69 5.95
C LYS A 44 -3.10 17.83 5.30
N ALA A 45 -2.38 18.78 4.71
CA ALA A 45 -2.97 20.00 4.17
C ALA A 45 -3.79 19.72 2.89
N ASN A 46 -3.26 18.84 2.04
CA ASN A 46 -3.74 18.67 0.69
C ASN A 46 -4.49 17.35 0.47
N LYS A 47 -5.19 17.26 -0.66
CA LYS A 47 -5.76 16.00 -1.15
C LYS A 47 -4.68 15.14 -1.79
N PHE A 48 -4.96 13.85 -1.90
CA PHE A 48 -4.13 12.88 -2.59
C PHE A 48 -4.92 12.22 -3.70
N THR A 49 -4.36 12.14 -4.90
CA THR A 49 -4.97 11.45 -6.04
C THR A 49 -4.24 10.14 -6.25
N LEU A 50 -4.98 9.02 -6.30
CA LEU A 50 -4.49 7.73 -6.76
C LEU A 50 -5.12 7.46 -8.13
N HIS A 51 -4.29 7.47 -9.16
CA HIS A 51 -4.66 7.12 -10.52
C HIS A 51 -4.08 5.75 -10.88
N CYS A 52 -4.95 4.80 -11.17
CA CYS A 52 -4.60 3.49 -11.68
C CYS A 52 -4.99 3.40 -13.16
N SER A 53 -4.05 3.03 -14.04
CA SER A 53 -4.29 2.87 -15.47
C SER A 53 -3.86 1.48 -15.93
N LEU A 54 -4.77 0.74 -16.56
CA LEU A 54 -4.53 -0.57 -17.13
C LEU A 54 -4.13 -0.46 -18.60
N GLN A 55 -2.94 -0.95 -18.92
CA GLN A 55 -2.55 -1.20 -20.30
C GLN A 55 -3.06 -2.57 -20.74
N ASN A 56 -4.27 -2.60 -21.30
CA ASN A 56 -5.00 -3.85 -21.58
C ASN A 56 -4.22 -4.84 -22.49
N LYS A 57 -3.40 -4.34 -23.42
CA LYS A 57 -2.56 -5.18 -24.31
C LYS A 57 -1.41 -5.86 -23.58
N SER A 58 -0.74 -5.16 -22.66
CA SER A 58 0.45 -5.65 -21.95
C SER A 58 0.13 -6.27 -20.59
N LYS A 59 -1.13 -6.15 -20.14
CA LYS A 59 -1.60 -6.57 -18.81
C LYS A 59 -0.80 -5.93 -17.68
N ARG A 60 -0.29 -4.72 -17.92
CA ARG A 60 0.43 -3.92 -16.90
C ARG A 60 -0.50 -2.86 -16.34
N MET A 61 -0.57 -2.80 -15.02
CA MET A 61 -1.21 -1.71 -14.30
C MET A 61 -0.14 -0.68 -13.93
N TYR A 62 -0.38 0.57 -14.30
CA TYR A 62 0.41 1.70 -13.85
C TYR A 62 -0.36 2.44 -12.76
N ILE A 63 0.29 2.61 -11.62
CA ILE A 63 -0.26 3.31 -10.46
C ILE A 63 0.54 4.60 -10.30
N HIS A 64 -0.15 5.72 -10.29
CA HIS A 64 0.38 7.05 -10.06
C HIS A 64 -0.36 7.65 -8.86
N ALA A 65 0.37 7.97 -7.80
CA ALA A 65 -0.15 8.68 -6.65
C ALA A 65 0.51 10.04 -6.53
N SER A 66 -0.28 11.07 -6.26
CA SER A 66 0.24 12.44 -6.11
C SER A 66 -0.51 13.18 -5.04
N GLU A 67 0.16 14.14 -4.41
CA GLU A 67 -0.48 15.15 -3.55
C GLU A 67 -0.86 16.38 -4.39
N ASP A 68 -2.06 16.90 -4.16
CA ASP A 68 -2.53 18.12 -4.80
C ASP A 68 -1.69 19.33 -4.35
N SER A 69 -1.42 20.26 -5.26
CA SER A 69 -0.57 21.44 -5.02
C SER A 69 0.89 21.17 -4.59
N ASN A 70 1.33 19.90 -4.51
CA ASN A 70 2.72 19.52 -4.23
C ASN A 70 3.30 18.66 -5.37
N PRO A 71 3.87 19.28 -6.43
CA PRO A 71 4.36 18.55 -7.60
C PRO A 71 5.58 17.67 -7.32
N THR A 72 6.23 17.83 -6.15
CA THR A 72 7.37 16.99 -5.76
C THR A 72 6.95 15.70 -5.07
N ASN A 73 5.72 15.63 -4.56
CA ASN A 73 5.20 14.46 -3.88
C ASN A 73 4.40 13.57 -4.84
N VAL A 74 5.14 12.90 -5.73
CA VAL A 74 4.61 11.98 -6.73
C VAL A 74 5.27 10.62 -6.57
N CYS A 75 4.46 9.57 -6.51
CA CYS A 75 4.89 8.18 -6.37
C CYS A 75 4.31 7.32 -7.48
N VAL A 76 5.10 6.39 -8.01
CA VAL A 76 4.70 5.56 -9.15
C VAL A 76 5.02 4.08 -8.89
N LEU A 77 4.14 3.19 -9.32
CA LEU A 77 4.32 1.75 -9.21
C LEU A 77 3.75 1.05 -10.44
N GLY A 78 4.57 0.19 -11.06
CA GLY A 78 4.13 -0.70 -12.12
C GLY A 78 3.88 -2.11 -11.60
N LEU A 79 2.72 -2.70 -11.92
CA LEU A 79 2.39 -4.08 -11.59
C LEU A 79 2.07 -4.86 -12.87
N GLN A 80 2.53 -6.10 -12.96
CA GLN A 80 2.10 -7.04 -14.00
C GLN A 80 0.92 -7.84 -13.45
N LEU A 81 -0.28 -7.63 -14.00
CA LEU A 81 -1.52 -8.19 -13.45
C LEU A 81 -1.54 -9.72 -13.44
N ASP A 82 -0.93 -10.37 -14.42
CA ASP A 82 -0.91 -11.83 -14.51
C ASP A 82 -0.25 -12.48 -13.28
N ASN A 83 0.64 -11.75 -12.59
CA ASN A 83 1.28 -12.22 -11.35
C ASN A 83 0.36 -12.14 -10.13
N TYR A 84 -0.75 -11.41 -10.20
CA TYR A 84 -1.65 -11.17 -9.05
C TYR A 84 -3.07 -11.65 -9.31
N VAL A 85 -3.48 -11.69 -10.58
CA VAL A 85 -4.81 -12.12 -11.05
C VAL A 85 -4.58 -13.11 -12.22
N PRO A 86 -4.08 -14.32 -11.95
CA PRO A 86 -3.67 -15.27 -12.98
C PRO A 86 -4.87 -15.84 -13.77
N ASN A 87 -6.07 -15.82 -13.19
CA ASN A 87 -7.29 -16.25 -13.86
C ASN A 87 -8.43 -15.24 -13.64
N PRO A 88 -8.54 -14.22 -14.52
CA PRO A 88 -9.58 -13.20 -14.43
C PRO A 88 -11.01 -13.75 -14.51
N ALA A 89 -11.23 -14.94 -15.06
CA ALA A 89 -12.56 -15.54 -15.13
C ALA A 89 -13.12 -15.85 -13.72
N LEU A 90 -12.25 -16.10 -12.73
CA LEU A 90 -12.65 -16.32 -11.34
C LEU A 90 -13.26 -15.07 -10.70
N LEU A 91 -12.89 -13.86 -11.15
CA LEU A 91 -13.48 -12.62 -10.64
C LEU A 91 -14.99 -12.54 -10.88
N LYS A 92 -15.50 -13.23 -11.91
CA LYS A 92 -16.95 -13.35 -12.18
C LYS A 92 -17.65 -14.32 -11.23
N ALA A 93 -16.93 -15.30 -10.71
CA ALA A 93 -17.47 -16.31 -9.79
C ALA A 93 -17.41 -15.85 -8.33
N GLY A 94 -16.54 -14.89 -7.99
CA GLY A 94 -16.46 -14.26 -6.69
C GLY A 94 -15.07 -13.70 -6.40
N TRP A 95 -15.01 -12.72 -5.49
CA TRP A 95 -13.74 -12.18 -5.01
C TRP A 95 -13.17 -13.06 -3.89
N THR A 96 -12.34 -14.04 -4.28
CA THR A 96 -11.57 -14.86 -3.33
C THR A 96 -10.10 -14.48 -3.40
N ALA A 97 -9.54 -14.01 -2.29
CA ALA A 97 -8.11 -13.69 -2.19
C ALA A 97 -7.38 -14.80 -1.44
N ALA A 98 -6.20 -15.19 -1.94
CA ALA A 98 -5.34 -16.12 -1.24
C ALA A 98 -4.88 -15.48 0.09
N ALA A 99 -5.03 -16.23 1.19
CA ALA A 99 -4.47 -15.85 2.48
C ALA A 99 -2.95 -16.04 2.43
N GLY A 100 -2.20 -14.95 2.33
CA GLY A 100 -0.72 -14.96 2.33
C GLY A 100 -0.07 -14.79 0.96
N ASP A 101 1.24 -15.04 0.90
CA ASP A 101 2.02 -15.09 -0.35
C ASP A 101 2.00 -16.48 -1.01
N ALA A 102 0.90 -17.22 -0.82
CA ALA A 102 0.71 -18.50 -1.49
C ALA A 102 0.70 -18.26 -3.01
N GLY A 103 1.78 -18.69 -3.67
CA GLY A 103 2.00 -18.48 -5.10
C GLY A 103 1.29 -19.45 -6.02
N ASP A 104 0.59 -20.44 -5.45
CA ASP A 104 -0.01 -21.51 -6.23
C ASP A 104 -1.52 -21.40 -6.25
N ALA A 105 -2.04 -20.71 -7.27
CA ALA A 105 -3.39 -20.95 -7.77
C ALA A 105 -3.58 -22.40 -8.29
N ALA A 106 -2.48 -23.18 -8.40
CA ALA A 106 -2.46 -24.51 -9.01
C ALA A 106 -2.17 -25.67 -8.02
N GLY A 107 -1.97 -25.43 -6.72
CA GLY A 107 -1.45 -26.46 -5.80
C GLY A 107 -2.40 -26.96 -4.71
N ASN A 108 -3.34 -26.14 -4.25
CA ASN A 108 -4.15 -26.45 -3.06
C ASN A 108 -5.65 -26.22 -3.30
N GLY A 109 -6.26 -26.88 -4.28
CA GLY A 109 -7.72 -27.10 -4.39
C GLY A 109 -8.66 -25.88 -4.31
N GLY A 110 -8.14 -24.66 -4.24
CA GLY A 110 -8.86 -23.42 -3.97
C GLY A 110 -8.59 -22.43 -5.09
N SER A 111 -9.61 -22.16 -5.89
CA SER A 111 -9.56 -21.18 -6.96
C SER A 111 -9.61 -19.77 -6.36
N PHE A 112 -8.44 -19.18 -6.08
CA PHE A 112 -8.33 -17.78 -5.66
C PHE A 112 -8.29 -16.87 -6.89
N ALA A 113 -9.16 -15.86 -6.91
CA ALA A 113 -9.17 -14.83 -7.96
C ALA A 113 -7.97 -13.88 -7.85
N VAL A 114 -7.45 -13.67 -6.64
CA VAL A 114 -6.26 -12.83 -6.37
C VAL A 114 -5.22 -13.62 -5.57
N VAL A 115 -3.96 -13.57 -6.02
CA VAL A 115 -2.80 -14.23 -5.39
C VAL A 115 -1.72 -13.21 -5.04
N HIS A 116 -0.72 -13.62 -4.25
CA HIS A 116 0.41 -12.76 -3.84
C HIS A 116 -0.03 -11.44 -3.20
N CYS A 117 -1.13 -11.46 -2.43
CA CYS A 117 -1.75 -10.28 -1.83
C CYS A 117 -0.80 -9.56 -0.87
N LEU A 118 -0.01 -10.30 -0.09
CA LEU A 118 0.95 -9.69 0.85
C LEU A 118 2.11 -9.02 0.13
N LYS A 119 2.63 -9.64 -0.94
CA LYS A 119 3.66 -9.02 -1.78
C LYS A 119 3.15 -7.76 -2.47
N MET A 120 1.94 -7.80 -3.05
CA MET A 120 1.32 -6.62 -3.66
C MET A 120 1.15 -5.50 -2.62
N LYS A 121 0.64 -5.82 -1.44
CA LYS A 121 0.51 -4.88 -0.32
C LYS A 121 1.87 -4.31 0.09
N SER A 122 2.91 -5.14 0.21
CA SER A 122 4.25 -4.69 0.57
C SER A 122 4.82 -3.70 -0.44
N LEU A 123 4.74 -4.01 -1.74
CA LEU A 123 5.21 -3.13 -2.81
C LEU A 123 4.43 -1.81 -2.81
N PHE A 124 3.11 -1.88 -2.71
CA PHE A 124 2.27 -0.69 -2.66
C PHE A 124 2.60 0.18 -1.43
N THR A 125 2.83 -0.44 -0.26
CA THR A 125 3.22 0.31 0.93
C THR A 125 4.59 0.98 0.76
N GLU A 126 5.59 0.23 0.29
CA GLU A 126 6.98 0.69 0.15
C GLU A 126 7.13 1.80 -0.88
N TYR A 127 6.54 1.63 -2.07
CA TYR A 127 6.76 2.53 -3.21
C TYR A 127 5.69 3.60 -3.38
N VAL A 128 4.53 3.47 -2.71
CA VAL A 128 3.44 4.45 -2.80
C VAL A 128 3.15 5.06 -1.44
N ILE A 129 2.67 4.28 -0.48
CA ILE A 129 2.15 4.84 0.79
C ILE A 129 3.20 5.57 1.60
N THR A 130 4.33 4.92 1.88
CA THR A 130 5.38 5.45 2.75
C THR A 130 5.97 6.75 2.19
N PRO A 131 6.47 6.82 0.94
CA PRO A 131 6.99 8.06 0.39
C PRO A 131 5.92 9.15 0.27
N LEU A 132 4.69 8.80 -0.10
CA LEU A 132 3.60 9.78 -0.23
C LEU A 132 3.28 10.46 1.10
N LEU A 133 3.24 9.71 2.21
CA LEU A 133 2.99 10.26 3.55
C LEU A 133 4.19 11.00 4.12
N ALA A 134 5.41 10.55 3.83
CA ALA A 134 6.65 11.16 4.30
C ALA A 134 6.87 12.55 3.70
N ASN A 135 6.51 12.73 2.43
CA ASN A 135 6.65 14.01 1.72
C ASN A 135 5.37 14.86 1.74
N ALA A 136 4.31 14.39 2.41
CA ALA A 136 3.03 15.08 2.47
C ALA A 136 3.09 16.33 3.34
N GLU A 137 2.56 17.43 2.82
CA GLU A 137 2.49 18.71 3.52
C GLU A 137 1.57 18.59 4.74
N GLU A 138 2.09 19.01 5.90
CA GLU A 138 1.30 18.99 7.14
C GLU A 138 0.34 20.19 7.15
N GLN A 139 -0.88 19.96 7.63
CA GLN A 139 -1.84 21.02 7.83
C GLN A 139 -1.30 22.00 8.89
N GLN A 140 -1.06 23.25 8.49
CA GLN A 140 -0.70 24.29 9.43
C GLN A 140 -1.92 24.61 10.31
N VAL A 141 -1.97 24.02 11.49
CA VAL A 141 -2.87 24.48 12.54
C VAL A 141 -2.25 25.76 13.08
N ALA A 142 -2.86 26.92 12.80
CA ALA A 142 -2.49 28.15 13.48
C ALA A 142 -2.49 27.87 14.99
N PRO A 143 -1.44 28.25 15.75
CA PRO A 143 -1.46 28.08 17.19
C PRO A 143 -2.74 28.74 17.69
N ALA A 144 -3.62 27.94 18.29
CA ALA A 144 -4.83 28.46 18.90
C ALA A 144 -4.39 29.58 19.82
N GLY A 145 -4.83 30.81 19.51
CA GLY A 145 -4.68 31.93 20.42
C GLY A 145 -5.17 31.47 21.78
N ASP A 146 -4.39 31.79 22.80
CA ASP A 146 -4.53 31.32 24.18
C ASP A 146 -5.81 31.88 24.81
N GLU A 147 -6.97 31.37 24.41
CA GLU A 147 -8.27 31.67 24.99
C GLU A 147 -9.08 30.39 25.12
N GLY A 148 -8.95 29.77 26.29
CA GLY A 148 -10.05 29.18 27.06
C GLY A 148 -11.03 28.23 26.36
N ALA A 149 -10.98 26.98 26.82
CA ALA A 149 -12.03 25.95 26.78
C ALA A 149 -12.16 25.09 25.51
N GLY A 150 -12.16 23.76 25.71
CA GLY A 150 -12.67 22.81 24.71
C GLY A 150 -11.75 21.65 24.31
N GLY A 151 -11.08 21.00 25.27
CA GLY A 151 -10.39 19.74 25.00
C GLY A 151 -11.38 18.61 24.67
N ALA A 152 -11.55 18.28 23.38
CA ALA A 152 -12.21 17.02 22.98
C ALA A 152 -11.88 16.51 21.57
N LEU A 153 -11.27 17.29 20.66
CA LEU A 153 -11.10 16.89 19.25
C LEU A 153 -9.68 16.44 18.85
N ALA A 154 -8.68 16.57 19.73
CA ALA A 154 -7.29 16.21 19.42
C ALA A 154 -6.96 14.69 19.49
N GLY A 155 -7.86 13.87 20.05
CA GLY A 155 -7.56 12.46 20.36
C GLY A 155 -7.72 11.46 19.21
N MET A 156 -8.46 11.80 18.16
CA MET A 156 -8.85 10.81 17.13
C MET A 156 -7.79 10.60 16.04
N GLY A 157 -6.90 11.58 15.81
CA GLY A 157 -5.80 11.46 14.84
C GLY A 157 -4.55 10.80 15.40
N ALA A 158 -4.31 10.89 16.71
CA ALA A 158 -3.11 10.34 17.36
C ALA A 158 -3.11 8.80 17.37
N ALA A 159 -4.24 8.17 17.70
CA ALA A 159 -4.33 6.70 17.80
C ALA A 159 -4.11 5.98 16.46
N ALA A 160 -4.55 6.57 15.34
CA ALA A 160 -4.30 6.01 14.00
C ALA A 160 -2.84 6.19 13.57
N ARG A 161 -2.21 7.32 13.94
CA ARG A 161 -0.77 7.60 13.75
C ARG A 161 0.10 6.62 14.55
N GLU A 162 -0.26 6.31 15.79
CA GLU A 162 0.47 5.39 16.67
C GLU A 162 0.43 3.94 16.16
N GLY A 163 -0.73 3.45 15.69
CA GLY A 163 -0.84 2.11 15.12
C GLY A 163 -0.01 1.92 13.85
N TRP A 164 0.07 2.95 13.00
CA TRP A 164 0.86 2.93 11.77
C TRP A 164 2.36 3.08 12.02
N ALA A 165 2.76 3.99 12.92
CA ALA A 165 4.15 4.16 13.32
C ALA A 165 4.69 2.91 14.03
N ALA A 166 3.89 2.25 14.86
CA ALA A 166 4.24 0.98 15.50
C ALA A 166 4.39 -0.15 14.47
N TRP A 167 3.51 -0.21 13.46
CA TRP A 167 3.62 -1.18 12.37
C TRP A 167 4.88 -1.00 11.53
N LEU A 168 5.23 0.24 11.16
CA LEU A 168 6.47 0.56 10.43
C LEU A 168 7.73 0.16 11.22
N SER A 169 7.76 0.50 12.52
CA SER A 169 8.86 0.16 13.43
C SER A 169 9.05 -1.36 13.56
N SER A 170 7.95 -2.13 13.59
CA SER A 170 8.00 -3.59 13.73
C SER A 170 8.65 -4.29 12.52
N ARG A 171 8.51 -3.72 11.32
CA ARG A 171 9.03 -4.32 10.08
C ARG A 171 10.46 -3.91 9.73
N GLN A 172 10.89 -2.69 10.12
CA GLN A 172 12.29 -2.31 9.96
C GLN A 172 13.23 -3.24 10.75
N GLY A 173 12.81 -3.71 11.93
CA GLY A 173 13.55 -4.70 12.71
C GLY A 173 13.67 -6.08 12.05
N THR A 174 12.64 -6.53 11.34
CA THR A 174 12.65 -7.86 10.69
C THR A 174 13.50 -7.89 9.42
N VAL A 175 13.52 -6.80 8.64
CA VAL A 175 14.31 -6.71 7.41
C VAL A 175 15.82 -6.59 7.71
N ALA A 176 16.19 -5.86 8.78
CA ALA A 176 17.59 -5.77 9.22
C ALA A 176 18.15 -7.14 9.66
N MET A 177 17.35 -7.96 10.35
CA MET A 177 17.71 -9.32 10.75
C MET A 177 17.83 -10.28 9.55
N ALA A 178 16.91 -10.20 8.58
CA ALA A 178 16.92 -11.06 7.40
C ALA A 178 18.11 -10.77 6.45
N ALA A 179 18.47 -9.49 6.29
CA ALA A 179 19.65 -9.10 5.52
C ALA A 179 20.96 -9.56 6.18
N GLY A 180 21.04 -9.53 7.51
CA GLY A 180 22.18 -10.04 8.27
C GLY A 180 22.37 -11.55 8.12
N ALA A 181 21.29 -12.33 8.15
CA ALA A 181 21.36 -13.79 8.00
C ALA A 181 21.78 -14.23 6.58
N ALA A 182 21.30 -13.53 5.53
CA ALA A 182 21.67 -13.84 4.15
C ALA A 182 23.14 -13.55 3.84
N ALA A 183 23.71 -12.48 4.40
CA ALA A 183 25.12 -12.14 4.22
C ALA A 183 26.07 -13.19 4.83
N VAL A 184 25.72 -13.73 6.01
CA VAL A 184 26.51 -14.79 6.67
C VAL A 184 26.43 -16.11 5.88
N ALA A 185 25.26 -16.48 5.36
CA ALA A 185 25.09 -17.72 4.59
C ALA A 185 25.89 -17.71 3.28
N VAL A 186 25.90 -16.59 2.54
CA VAL A 186 26.70 -16.45 1.31
C VAL A 186 28.20 -16.46 1.61
N GLY A 187 28.62 -15.80 2.69
CA GLY A 187 30.02 -15.82 3.15
C GLY A 187 30.52 -17.22 3.49
N VAL A 188 29.73 -18.01 4.22
CA VAL A 188 30.11 -19.38 4.61
C VAL A 188 30.21 -20.31 3.39
N VAL A 189 29.29 -20.21 2.43
CA VAL A 189 29.33 -21.03 1.19
C VAL A 189 30.55 -20.71 0.33
N LEU A 190 30.95 -19.44 0.24
CA LEU A 190 32.16 -19.03 -0.50
C LEU A 190 33.44 -19.52 0.17
N VAL A 191 33.53 -19.45 1.50
CA VAL A 191 34.70 -19.93 2.26
C VAL A 191 34.85 -21.46 2.14
N LEU A 192 33.74 -22.20 2.20
CA LEU A 192 33.76 -23.66 2.05
C LEU A 192 34.14 -24.09 0.62
N ARG A 193 33.64 -23.39 -0.42
CA ARG A 193 34.05 -23.64 -1.81
C ARG A 193 35.52 -23.30 -2.07
N TYR A 194 36.05 -22.27 -1.42
CA TYR A 194 37.46 -21.90 -1.55
C TYR A 194 38.40 -22.94 -0.91
N ARG A 195 38.05 -23.49 0.26
CA ARG A 195 38.83 -24.55 0.91
C ARG A 195 38.82 -25.86 0.13
N ALA A 196 37.70 -26.25 -0.47
CA ALA A 196 37.60 -27.48 -1.26
C ALA A 196 38.49 -27.48 -2.52
N LYS A 197 38.77 -26.31 -3.10
CA LYS A 197 39.67 -26.17 -4.26
C LYS A 197 41.16 -26.21 -3.91
N ARG A 198 41.54 -26.04 -2.64
CA ARG A 198 42.94 -26.02 -2.20
C ARG A 198 43.48 -27.38 -1.75
N LEU A 199 42.60 -28.39 -1.69
CA LEU A 199 42.91 -29.77 -1.28
C LEU A 199 42.89 -30.76 -2.46
N ARG A 200 42.82 -30.25 -3.69
CA ARG A 200 43.05 -31.00 -4.94
C ARG A 200 44.25 -30.37 -5.65
#